data_AF-A0A849VUF0-F1
#
_entry.id   AF-A0A849VUF0-F1
#
_cell.length_a   1.000
_cell.length_b   1.000
_cell.length_c   1.000
_cell.angle_alpha   90.00
_cell.angle_beta   90.00
_cell.angle_gamma   90.00
#
_symmetry.space_group_name_H-M   'P 1'
#
loop_
_entity.id
_entity.type
_entity.pdbx_description
1 polymer ?
#
loop_
_entity_poly.entity_id
_entity_poly.type
_entity_poly.pdbx_seq_one_letter_code
_entity_poly.pdbx_strand_id
1 'polypeptide(L)'
;MYRYVLAFAVAFGGAQYFISTPALAQSTIKCESRKFKYRECDAGMRRPRVVRQLSGTPCVAGDTWGFARGVIWVDKGCSAVFADSGGRPPQRYYRNRDPYPDDRYQQPRRGYDDRSYDPYRGDPQSDW
;
A
#
# COMPACT_ATOMS: atom_id res chain seq x y z
N MET A 1 -0.49 63.83 27.50
CA MET A 1 0.24 62.86 26.65
C MET A 1 -0.51 61.54 26.73
N TYR A 2 -1.10 61.09 25.62
CA TYR A 2 -1.80 59.81 25.36
C TYR A 2 -2.64 59.18 26.50
N ARG A 3 -3.77 59.82 26.86
CA ARG A 3 -5.13 59.26 26.63
C ARG A 3 -5.18 58.10 25.61
N TYR A 4 -6.02 57.09 25.91
CA TYR A 4 -6.25 55.82 25.20
C TYR A 4 -5.49 54.58 25.72
N VAL A 5 -5.58 54.36 27.04
CA VAL A 5 -5.76 53.00 27.54
C VAL A 5 -7.25 52.67 27.38
N LEU A 6 -7.53 51.47 26.84
CA LEU A 6 -8.84 50.81 26.63
C LEU A 6 -9.47 50.93 25.23
N ALA A 7 -9.86 49.75 24.74
CA ALA A 7 -10.76 49.44 23.63
C ALA A 7 -10.18 49.43 22.21
N PHE A 8 -9.47 48.34 21.87
CA PHE A 8 -9.88 47.59 20.68
C PHE A 8 -10.38 46.24 21.14
N ALA A 9 -11.68 46.23 21.40
CA ALA A 9 -12.47 45.05 21.63
C ALA A 9 -12.29 44.07 20.47
N VAL A 10 -12.23 42.80 20.86
CA VAL A 10 -12.47 41.61 20.05
C VAL A 10 -13.56 41.87 19.00
N ALA A 11 -13.15 42.19 17.78
CA ALA A 11 -13.97 42.22 16.57
C ALA A 11 -12.96 42.17 15.41
N PHE A 12 -12.45 41.01 15.01
CA PHE A 12 -13.20 39.91 14.40
C PHE A 12 -12.78 38.55 14.98
N GLY A 13 -13.70 37.90 15.70
CA GLY A 13 -13.69 36.44 15.76
C GLY A 13 -13.75 35.89 14.33
N GLY A 14 -12.78 35.07 13.94
CA GLY A 14 -12.75 34.49 12.60
C GLY A 14 -11.39 34.46 11.91
N ALA A 15 -10.30 34.93 12.50
CA ALA A 15 -8.97 34.51 12.04
C ALA A 15 -8.64 33.18 12.71
N GLN A 16 -9.36 32.15 12.25
CA GLN A 16 -9.04 30.75 12.48
C GLN A 16 -7.54 30.60 12.35
N TYR A 17 -6.91 30.17 13.43
CA TYR A 17 -5.62 29.52 13.43
C TYR A 17 -5.48 28.76 12.11
N PHE A 18 -4.71 29.31 11.17
CA PHE A 18 -4.29 28.58 9.98
C PHE A 18 -3.27 27.57 10.49
N ILE A 19 -3.75 26.55 11.19
CA ILE A 19 -2.99 25.36 11.48
C ILE A 19 -2.82 24.73 10.10
N SER A 20 -1.73 25.09 9.44
CA SER A 20 -1.27 24.43 8.23
C SER A 20 -1.04 22.99 8.62
N THR A 21 -2.06 22.15 8.48
CA THR A 21 -1.92 20.71 8.63
C THR A 21 -0.81 20.30 7.66
N PRO A 22 0.30 19.72 8.14
CA PRO A 22 1.29 19.19 7.22
C PRO A 22 0.57 18.14 6.39
N ALA A 23 0.45 18.40 5.08
CA ALA A 23 0.02 17.38 4.16
C ALA A 23 1.04 16.24 4.32
N LEU A 24 0.59 15.11 4.86
CA LEU A 24 1.33 13.86 4.78
C LEU A 24 1.37 13.53 3.28
N ALA A 25 2.37 14.09 2.59
CA ALA A 25 2.55 13.92 1.17
C ALA A 25 2.74 12.41 0.95
N GLN A 26 1.72 11.77 0.38
CA GLN A 26 1.90 10.46 -0.22
C GLN A 26 3.04 10.63 -1.20
N SER A 27 4.17 9.97 -0.96
CA SER A 27 5.33 10.06 -1.83
C SER A 27 4.93 9.46 -3.18
N THR A 28 4.59 10.33 -4.11
CA THR A 28 4.35 9.98 -5.50
C THR A 28 5.48 10.53 -6.34
N ILE A 29 6.07 9.71 -7.18
CA ILE A 29 7.21 10.09 -8.02
C ILE A 29 6.88 9.81 -9.46
N LYS A 30 7.14 10.79 -10.31
CA LYS A 30 6.96 10.68 -11.76
C LYS A 30 8.29 10.25 -12.39
N CYS A 31 8.28 9.14 -13.12
CA CYS A 31 9.44 8.65 -13.87
C CYS A 31 9.08 8.41 -15.34
N GLU A 32 9.94 8.85 -16.26
CA GLU A 32 9.66 8.88 -17.70
C GLU A 32 10.83 8.33 -18.53
N SER A 33 10.56 7.34 -19.39
CA SER A 33 11.49 6.89 -20.43
C SER A 33 11.38 7.82 -21.64
N ARG A 34 12.31 8.76 -21.74
CA ARG A 34 12.38 9.71 -22.87
C ARG A 34 13.14 9.07 -24.03
N LYS A 35 12.64 9.23 -25.25
CA LYS A 35 13.23 8.68 -26.48
C LYS A 35 13.46 7.16 -26.41
N PHE A 36 12.56 6.42 -25.74
CA PHE A 36 12.64 4.96 -25.57
C PHE A 36 13.94 4.47 -24.91
N LYS A 37 14.56 5.28 -24.05
CA LYS A 37 15.80 4.93 -23.34
C LYS A 37 15.53 4.56 -21.89
N TYR A 38 16.39 3.70 -21.36
CA TYR A 38 16.46 3.38 -19.95
C TYR A 38 16.74 4.63 -19.11
N ARG A 39 15.96 4.82 -18.05
CA ARG A 39 16.05 5.93 -17.09
C ARG A 39 15.79 5.42 -15.69
N GLU A 40 16.49 6.02 -14.74
CA GLU A 40 16.37 5.73 -13.31
C GLU A 40 15.88 6.95 -12.55
N CYS A 41 15.04 6.72 -11.54
CA CYS A 41 14.51 7.72 -10.63
C CYS A 41 14.63 7.18 -9.20
N ASP A 42 15.25 7.95 -8.31
CA ASP A 42 15.22 7.64 -6.87
C ASP A 42 13.77 7.66 -6.40
N ALA A 43 13.32 6.55 -5.81
CA ALA A 43 11.95 6.41 -5.39
C ALA A 43 11.74 6.75 -3.92
N GLY A 44 12.72 6.53 -3.04
CA GLY A 44 12.50 6.58 -1.58
C GLY A 44 11.32 5.73 -1.07
N MET A 45 10.83 4.77 -1.86
CA MET A 45 9.64 3.93 -1.58
C MET A 45 10.06 2.51 -1.21
N ARG A 46 9.21 1.80 -0.46
CA ARG A 46 9.44 0.37 -0.15
C ARG A 46 8.84 -0.56 -1.20
N ARG A 47 7.64 -0.25 -1.69
CA ARG A 47 6.86 -1.08 -2.63
C ARG A 47 6.15 -0.17 -3.64
N PRO A 48 6.89 0.39 -4.62
CA PRO A 48 6.29 1.26 -5.61
C PRO A 48 5.32 0.51 -6.51
N ARG A 49 4.23 1.18 -6.84
CA ARG A 49 3.26 0.72 -7.84
C ARG A 49 2.89 1.87 -8.76
N VAL A 50 2.59 1.54 -10.02
CA VAL A 50 2.05 2.51 -10.98
C VAL A 50 0.68 2.97 -10.48
N VAL A 51 0.54 4.25 -10.20
CA VAL A 51 -0.75 4.87 -9.84
C VAL A 51 -1.39 5.60 -11.01
N ARG A 52 -0.58 6.05 -11.98
CA ARG A 52 -1.08 6.68 -13.21
C ARG A 52 -0.10 6.48 -14.35
N GLN A 53 -0.55 5.95 -15.47
CA GLN A 53 0.24 5.90 -16.70
C GLN A 53 0.17 7.25 -17.42
N LEU A 54 1.30 7.71 -17.96
CA LEU A 54 1.46 8.96 -18.70
C LEU A 54 1.81 8.72 -20.17
N SER A 55 2.40 7.57 -20.51
CA SER A 55 2.75 7.17 -21.87
C SER A 55 1.63 6.38 -22.56
N GLY A 56 1.65 6.35 -23.89
CA GLY A 56 0.89 5.38 -24.69
C GLY A 56 1.47 3.96 -24.59
N THR A 57 2.79 3.83 -24.41
CA THR A 57 3.43 2.54 -24.13
C THR A 57 2.97 2.01 -22.76
N PRO A 58 2.50 0.74 -22.68
CA PRO A 58 2.17 0.08 -21.42
C PRO A 58 3.35 0.04 -20.46
N CYS A 59 3.08 0.31 -19.18
CA CYS A 59 4.07 0.16 -18.11
C CYS A 59 3.93 -1.21 -17.43
N VAL A 60 4.66 -2.20 -17.94
CA VAL A 60 4.67 -3.59 -17.44
C VAL A 60 5.87 -3.83 -16.53
N ALA A 61 5.61 -4.37 -15.34
CA ALA A 61 6.65 -4.66 -14.35
C ALA A 61 7.59 -5.77 -14.86
N GLY A 62 8.90 -5.54 -14.79
CA GLY A 62 9.93 -6.43 -15.32
C GLY A 62 10.27 -6.22 -16.79
N ASP A 63 9.36 -5.65 -17.59
CA ASP A 63 9.54 -5.47 -19.04
C ASP A 63 9.90 -4.04 -19.46
N THR A 64 9.14 -3.07 -18.97
CA THR A 64 9.28 -1.64 -19.33
C THR A 64 9.49 -0.76 -18.10
N TRP A 65 9.31 -1.30 -16.90
CA TRP A 65 9.72 -0.66 -15.66
C TRP A 65 10.02 -1.69 -14.59
N GLY A 66 10.74 -1.28 -13.55
CA GLY A 66 10.97 -2.11 -12.39
C GLY A 66 11.49 -1.31 -11.21
N PHE A 67 11.74 -2.02 -10.12
CA PHE A 67 12.23 -1.44 -8.88
C PHE A 67 13.35 -2.30 -8.31
N ALA A 68 14.53 -1.72 -8.16
CA ALA A 68 15.70 -2.41 -7.62
C ALA A 68 16.55 -1.41 -6.82
N ARG A 69 17.09 -1.87 -5.68
CA ARG A 69 18.01 -1.07 -4.84
C ARG A 69 17.45 0.31 -4.42
N GLY A 70 16.14 0.44 -4.25
CA GLY A 70 15.51 1.73 -3.89
C GLY A 70 15.27 2.67 -5.08
N VAL A 71 15.60 2.25 -6.29
CA VAL A 71 15.50 3.03 -7.52
C VAL A 71 14.43 2.40 -8.42
N ILE A 72 13.56 3.25 -8.98
CA ILE A 72 12.67 2.85 -10.06
C ILE A 72 13.39 3.07 -11.37
N TRP A 73 13.38 2.07 -12.24
CA TRP A 73 13.82 2.22 -13.61
C TRP A 73 12.63 2.12 -14.57
N VAL A 74 12.70 2.84 -15.67
CA VAL A 74 11.72 2.82 -16.76
C VAL A 74 12.47 2.74 -18.10
N ASP A 75 11.91 2.00 -19.05
CA ASP A 75 12.50 1.76 -20.35
C ASP A 75 11.43 1.61 -21.44
N LYS A 76 11.84 1.53 -22.71
CA LYS A 76 10.96 1.28 -23.87
C LYS A 76 9.81 2.29 -23.99
N GLY A 77 9.97 3.50 -23.46
CA GLY A 77 8.97 4.57 -23.56
C GLY A 77 7.90 4.55 -22.46
N CYS A 78 7.99 3.66 -21.46
CA CYS A 78 7.11 3.72 -20.29
C CYS A 78 7.32 5.04 -19.52
N SER A 79 6.23 5.75 -19.25
CA SER A 79 6.18 6.94 -18.42
C SER A 79 5.00 6.84 -17.48
N ALA A 80 5.24 6.95 -16.18
CA ALA A 80 4.21 6.75 -15.16
C ALA A 80 4.50 7.55 -13.88
N VAL A 81 3.44 7.74 -13.10
CA VAL A 81 3.51 8.15 -11.71
C VAL A 81 3.46 6.90 -10.86
N PHE A 82 4.40 6.80 -9.92
CA PHE A 82 4.56 5.72 -8.97
C PHE A 82 4.24 6.22 -7.58
N ALA A 83 3.69 5.36 -6.73
CA ALA A 83 3.48 5.65 -5.31
C ALA A 83 3.76 4.42 -4.45
N ASP A 84 4.20 4.64 -3.22
CA ASP A 84 4.43 3.52 -2.30
C ASP A 84 3.12 2.90 -1.87
N SER A 85 3.10 1.57 -1.80
CA SER A 85 2.23 0.71 -0.99
C SER A 85 1.54 1.34 0.20
N GLY A 86 2.29 2.22 0.85
CA GLY A 86 2.37 2.58 2.25
C GLY A 86 1.15 3.16 2.95
N GLY A 87 -0.07 2.84 2.53
CA GLY A 87 -1.14 2.72 3.50
C GLY A 87 -0.92 1.43 4.30
N ARG A 88 -0.36 1.52 5.50
CA ARG A 88 -0.63 0.49 6.52
C ARG A 88 -2.16 0.46 6.62
N PRO A 89 -2.85 -0.65 6.30
CA PRO A 89 -4.31 -0.66 6.38
C PRO A 89 -4.69 -0.19 7.79
N PRO A 90 -5.68 0.72 7.95
CA PRO A 90 -6.11 1.13 9.28
C PRO A 90 -6.39 -0.13 10.08
N GLN A 91 -5.81 -0.25 11.28
CA GLN A 91 -5.90 -1.45 12.12
C GLN A 91 -7.35 -1.90 12.38
N ARG A 92 -8.33 -1.01 12.17
CA ARG A 92 -9.76 -1.36 12.11
C ARG A 92 -10.06 -2.53 11.16
N TYR A 93 -9.26 -2.77 10.12
CA TYR A 93 -9.42 -3.92 9.24
C TYR A 93 -9.07 -5.26 9.92
N TYR A 94 -8.20 -5.26 10.94
CA TYR A 94 -7.85 -6.45 11.71
C TYR A 94 -8.77 -6.70 12.91
N ARG A 95 -9.46 -5.67 13.42
CA ARG A 95 -10.32 -5.84 14.61
C ARG A 95 -11.66 -6.53 14.33
N ASN A 96 -12.12 -6.52 13.08
CA ASN A 96 -13.43 -7.03 12.69
C ASN A 96 -13.36 -8.25 11.75
N ARG A 97 -12.25 -9.00 11.81
CA ARG A 97 -12.11 -10.26 11.09
C ARG A 97 -11.51 -11.28 12.02
N ASP A 98 -12.33 -11.82 12.91
CA ASP A 98 -12.08 -13.11 13.53
C ASP A 98 -12.16 -14.16 12.40
N PRO A 99 -11.04 -14.77 11.95
CA PRO A 99 -11.08 -15.71 10.83
C PRO A 99 -11.65 -17.09 11.23
N TYR A 100 -12.04 -17.28 12.47
CA TYR A 100 -12.61 -18.53 12.97
C TYR A 100 -13.63 -18.26 14.08
N PRO A 101 -14.93 -18.27 13.78
CA PRO A 101 -15.94 -18.55 14.78
C PRO A 101 -15.77 -20.00 15.20
N ASP A 102 -15.23 -20.24 16.40
CA ASP A 102 -15.18 -21.58 16.99
C ASP A 102 -16.55 -21.89 17.62
N ASP A 103 -17.49 -22.31 16.78
CA ASP A 103 -18.82 -22.70 17.23
C ASP A 103 -18.88 -24.20 17.60
N ARG A 104 -17.73 -24.89 17.61
CA ARG A 104 -17.68 -26.36 17.61
C ARG A 104 -17.78 -27.02 18.98
N TYR A 105 -17.81 -26.23 20.07
CA TYR A 105 -18.03 -26.76 21.43
C TYR A 105 -19.50 -26.78 21.87
N GLN A 106 -20.44 -26.33 21.05
CA GLN A 106 -21.87 -26.59 21.26
C GLN A 106 -22.22 -27.98 20.71
N GLN A 107 -21.83 -29.00 21.48
CA GLN A 107 -21.97 -30.43 21.17
C GLN A 107 -23.40 -30.84 20.80
N PRO A 108 -23.53 -31.83 19.90
CA PRO A 108 -24.32 -33.02 20.24
C PRO A 108 -23.63 -34.35 19.88
N ARG A 109 -23.49 -35.18 20.92
CA ARG A 109 -23.62 -36.65 21.02
C ARG A 109 -23.28 -37.57 19.81
N ARG A 110 -22.45 -38.57 20.16
CA ARG A 110 -22.35 -39.95 19.65
C ARG A 110 -21.59 -40.18 18.33
N GLY A 111 -20.40 -40.75 18.50
CA GLY A 111 -19.93 -41.94 17.77
C GLY A 111 -19.52 -41.72 16.32
N TYR A 112 -18.22 -41.57 16.09
CA TYR A 112 -17.63 -41.91 14.79
C TYR A 112 -16.23 -42.48 15.02
N ASP A 113 -16.02 -43.73 14.56
CA ASP A 113 -14.78 -44.49 14.69
C ASP A 113 -13.64 -43.85 13.88
N ASP A 114 -12.50 -43.65 14.53
CA ASP A 114 -11.26 -43.15 13.91
C ASP A 114 -10.50 -44.32 13.28
N ARG A 115 -10.66 -44.50 11.97
CA ARG A 115 -9.72 -45.29 11.16
C ARG A 115 -8.70 -44.37 10.52
N SER A 116 -7.67 -44.04 11.31
CA SER A 116 -6.25 -43.92 10.95
C SER A 116 -5.97 -43.60 9.47
N TYR A 117 -6.05 -42.32 9.10
CA TYR A 117 -5.42 -41.81 7.88
C TYR A 117 -3.90 -41.73 8.11
N ASP A 118 -3.13 -42.67 7.55
CA ASP A 118 -1.65 -42.63 7.57
C ASP A 118 -1.14 -42.06 6.24
N PRO A 119 -0.59 -40.83 6.22
CA PRO A 119 -0.16 -40.16 4.99
C PRO A 119 1.18 -40.65 4.43
N TYR A 120 1.90 -41.55 5.12
CA TYR A 120 3.28 -41.92 4.76
C TYR A 120 3.42 -43.30 4.14
N ARG A 121 2.32 -43.99 3.86
CA ARG A 121 2.34 -45.22 3.07
C ARG A 121 2.51 -44.86 1.59
N GLY A 122 3.75 -44.65 1.16
CA GLY A 122 4.11 -44.36 -0.22
C GLY A 122 3.84 -45.54 -1.17
N ASP A 123 3.34 -45.22 -2.36
CA ASP A 123 3.14 -46.18 -3.45
C ASP A 123 4.49 -46.67 -4.01
N PRO A 124 4.76 -47.99 -4.03
CA PRO A 124 5.96 -48.54 -4.63
C PRO A 124 5.83 -48.58 -6.16
N GLN A 125 6.53 -47.65 -6.81
CA GLN A 125 7.38 -47.83 -8.00
C GLN A 125 6.90 -48.64 -9.23
N SER A 126 7.19 -48.00 -10.38
CA SER A 126 7.71 -48.56 -11.64
C SER A 126 6.82 -49.43 -12.51
N ASP A 127 6.40 -48.86 -13.64
CA ASP A 127 6.55 -49.50 -14.95
C ASP A 127 6.65 -48.41 -16.06
N TRP A 128 7.60 -48.63 -16.97
CA TRP A 128 7.95 -47.93 -18.24
C TRP A 128 8.98 -46.80 -18.20
#